data_AF-A0A538ASW3-F1
#
_entry.id   AF-A0A538ASW3-F1
#
_cell.length_a   1.000
_cell.length_b   1.000
_cell.length_c   1.000
_cell.angle_alpha   90.00
_cell.angle_beta   90.00
_cell.angle_gamma   90.00
#
_symmetry.space_group_name_H-M   'P 1'
#
loop_
_entity.id
_entity.type
_entity.pdbx_description
1 polymer ?
#
loop_
_entity_poly.entity_id
_entity_poly.type
_entity_poly.pdbx_seq_one_letter_code
_entity_poly.pdbx_strand_id
1 'polypeptide(L)' 'MTTETINGTTLAYDVAGEGDPLLLIHGSWGERQTWAFVLPGLAESFRVVSYDRRGHGESVGQPDAGTVHDDVA' A
#
# COMPACT_ATOMS: atom_id res chain seq x y z
N MET A 1 1.90 -1.82 -12.34
CA MET A 1 1.89 -2.40 -11.00
C MET A 1 3.34 -2.62 -10.60
N THR A 2 3.77 -1.99 -9.52
CA THR A 2 5.19 -1.95 -9.13
C THR A 2 5.36 -2.68 -7.82
N THR A 3 6.41 -3.48 -7.72
CA THR A 3 6.73 -4.24 -6.51
C THR A 3 8.19 -4.07 -6.16
N GLU A 4 8.50 -3.94 -4.87
CA GLU A 4 9.87 -3.89 -4.37
C GLU A 4 10.05 -4.84 -3.20
N THR A 5 11.18 -5.54 -3.16
CA THR A 5 11.49 -6.45 -2.03
C THR A 5 12.18 -5.66 -0.93
N ILE A 6 11.51 -5.49 0.20
CA ILE A 6 12.04 -4.77 1.37
C ILE A 6 12.00 -5.70 2.58
N ASN A 7 13.16 -5.91 3.20
CA ASN A 7 13.31 -6.74 4.39
C ASN A 7 12.70 -8.15 4.22
N GLY A 8 12.86 -8.76 3.03
CA GLY A 8 12.36 -10.11 2.74
C GLY A 8 10.86 -10.21 2.46
N THR A 9 10.14 -9.10 2.34
CA THR A 9 8.75 -9.06 1.87
C THR A 9 8.65 -8.28 0.58
N THR A 10 7.94 -8.81 -0.40
CA THR A 10 7.57 -8.07 -1.61
C THR A 10 6.45 -7.11 -1.26
N LEU A 11 6.65 -5.82 -1.49
CA LEU A 11 5.64 -4.80 -1.28
C LEU A 11 5.09 -4.30 -2.62
N ALA A 12 3.79 -4.43 -2.83
CA ALA A 12 3.07 -3.86 -3.95
C ALA A 12 2.66 -2.42 -3.65
N TYR A 13 2.91 -1.51 -4.59
CA TYR A 13 2.59 -0.10 -4.44
C TYR A 13 2.27 0.55 -5.79
N ASP A 14 1.52 1.64 -5.70
CA ASP A 14 1.23 2.53 -6.81
C ASP A 14 1.74 3.94 -6.49
N VAL A 15 2.18 4.65 -7.53
CA VAL A 15 2.63 6.05 -7.43
C VAL A 15 1.87 6.86 -8.47
N ALA A 16 1.33 8.01 -8.06
CA ALA A 16 0.64 8.93 -8.95
C ALA A 16 0.95 10.38 -8.57
N GLY A 17 0.93 11.26 -9.57
CA GLY A 17 1.18 12.69 -9.38
C GLY A 17 2.66 13.03 -9.14
N GLU A 18 2.89 14.31 -8.87
CA GLU A 18 4.20 14.90 -8.63
C GLU A 18 4.10 15.91 -7.47
N GLY A 19 5.23 16.36 -6.94
CA GLY A 19 5.29 17.30 -5.80
C GLY A 19 5.63 16.62 -4.47
N ASP A 20 5.14 17.19 -3.37
CA ASP A 20 5.45 16.70 -2.02
C ASP A 20 4.92 15.29 -1.81
N PRO A 21 5.68 14.40 -1.14
CA PRO A 21 5.28 13.01 -0.98
C PRO A 21 4.13 12.86 0.01
N LEU A 22 3.11 12.10 -0.39
CA LEU A 22 1.99 11.72 0.47
C LEU A 22 1.83 10.20 0.49
N LEU A 23 1.96 9.58 1.66
CA LEU A 23 1.80 8.13 1.82
C LEU A 23 0.39 7.80 2.34
N LEU A 24 -0.32 6.95 1.63
CA LEU A 24 -1.64 6.45 2.02
C LEU A 24 -1.52 5.02 2.59
N ILE A 25 -1.94 4.85 3.84
CA ILE A 25 -1.89 3.58 4.57
C ILE A 25 -3.32 3.10 4.81
N HIS A 26 -3.70 1.96 4.21
CA HIS A 26 -5.03 1.40 4.41
C HIS A 26 -5.22 0.84 5.83
N GLY A 27 -6.48 0.78 6.27
CA GLY A 27 -6.87 0.17 7.55
C GLY A 27 -6.79 -1.35 7.54
N SER A 28 -7.22 -1.98 8.64
CA SER A 28 -7.29 -3.43 8.76
C SER A 28 -8.14 -4.06 7.67
N TRP A 29 -7.76 -5.25 7.20
CA TRP A 29 -8.48 -6.03 6.17
C TRP A 29 -8.56 -5.37 4.77
N GLY A 30 -7.90 -4.22 4.59
CA GLY A 30 -7.89 -3.49 3.32
C GLY A 30 -6.66 -3.77 2.44
N GLU A 31 -6.60 -3.07 1.32
CA GLU A 31 -5.48 -3.03 0.38
C GLU A 31 -5.35 -1.63 -0.23
N ARG A 32 -4.30 -1.36 -1.01
CA ARG A 32 -3.98 -0.04 -1.58
C ARG A 32 -5.10 0.54 -2.45
N GLN A 33 -5.94 -0.32 -3.03
CA GLN A 33 -7.10 0.04 -3.85
C GLN A 33 -8.22 0.72 -3.04
N THR A 34 -8.18 0.67 -1.70
CA THR A 34 -9.09 1.43 -0.81
C THR A 34 -9.16 2.91 -1.17
N TRP A 35 -8.08 3.45 -1.75
CA TRP A 35 -7.94 4.86 -2.08
C TRP A 35 -8.37 5.24 -3.51
N ALA A 36 -8.90 4.31 -4.30
CA ALA A 36 -9.17 4.51 -5.73
C ALA A 36 -10.01 5.77 -6.04
N PHE A 37 -10.93 6.16 -5.16
CA PHE A 37 -11.80 7.32 -5.36
C PHE A 37 -11.21 8.66 -4.93
N VAL A 38 -10.22 8.67 -4.03
CA VAL A 38 -9.62 9.91 -3.51
C VAL A 38 -8.23 10.18 -4.07
N LEU A 39 -7.51 9.12 -4.47
CA LEU A 39 -6.15 9.20 -5.00
C LEU A 39 -6.04 10.15 -6.20
N PRO A 40 -6.94 10.13 -7.21
CA PRO A 40 -6.83 11.04 -8.35
C PRO A 40 -6.81 12.53 -7.94
N GLY A 41 -7.68 12.93 -7.01
CA GLY A 41 -7.74 14.32 -6.53
C GLY A 41 -6.51 14.72 -5.70
N LEU A 42 -5.97 13.79 -4.91
CA LEU A 42 -4.72 14.03 -4.17
C LEU A 42 -3.51 14.13 -5.11
N ALA A 43 -3.48 13.33 -6.18
CA ALA A 43 -2.39 13.31 -7.16
C ALA A 43 -2.29 14.59 -8.00
N GLU A 44 -3.30 15.48 -7.97
CA GLU A 44 -3.22 16.80 -8.58
C GLU A 44 -2.23 17.73 -7.85
N SER A 45 -1.94 17.48 -6.57
CA SER A 45 -1.08 18.34 -5.73
C SER A 45 0.11 17.63 -5.09
N PHE A 46 0.08 16.29 -5.03
CA PHE A 46 1.08 15.50 -4.32
C PHE A 46 1.61 14.36 -5.17
N ARG A 47 2.84 13.93 -4.88
CA ARG A 47 3.33 12.61 -5.30
C ARG A 47 2.77 11.57 -4.32
N VAL A 48 1.61 11.03 -4.65
CA VAL A 48 0.88 10.08 -3.81
C VAL A 48 1.44 8.68 -4.00
N VAL A 49 1.73 8.01 -2.88
CA VAL A 49 2.11 6.61 -2.82
C VAL A 49 1.05 5.86 -2.02
N SER A 50 0.43 4.84 -2.60
CA SER A 50 -0.40 3.87 -1.88
C SER A 50 0.25 2.49 -1.97
N TYR A 51 0.22 1.72 -0.89
CA TYR A 51 0.84 0.39 -0.86
C TYR A 51 0.02 -0.60 -0.05
N ASP A 52 0.16 -1.89 -0.37
CA ASP A 52 -0.42 -2.95 0.44
C ASP A 52 0.50 -3.19 1.63
N ARG A 53 -0.03 -3.11 2.85
CA ARG A 53 0.68 -3.53 4.06
C ARG A 53 1.13 -5.00 3.92
N ARG A 54 2.16 -5.39 4.66
CA ARG A 54 2.65 -6.79 4.65
C ARG A 54 1.49 -7.75 4.93
N GLY A 55 1.40 -8.81 4.14
CA GLY A 55 0.35 -9.83 4.26
C GLY A 55 -1.02 -9.41 3.74
N HIS A 56 -1.12 -8.27 3.04
CA HIS A 56 -2.35 -7.77 2.43
C HIS A 56 -2.18 -7.64 0.91
N GLY A 57 -3.30 -7.69 0.18
CA GLY A 57 -3.35 -7.53 -1.27
C GLY A 57 -2.28 -8.36 -1.98
N GLU A 58 -1.41 -7.68 -2.72
CA GLU A 58 -0.33 -8.30 -3.48
C GLU A 58 1.03 -8.19 -2.76
N SER A 59 1.06 -7.62 -1.56
CA SER A 59 2.22 -7.59 -0.65
C SER A 59 2.34 -8.88 0.17
N VAL A 60 2.64 -9.98 -0.52
CA VAL A 60 2.90 -11.27 0.12
C VAL A 60 4.38 -11.43 0.49
N GLY A 61 4.64 -11.95 1.68
CA GLY A 61 5.99 -12.05 2.26
C GLY A 61 6.25 -13.39 2.92
N GLN A 62 7.35 -13.47 3.67
CA GLN A 62 7.64 -14.63 4.50
C GLN A 62 6.50 -14.86 5.52
N PRO A 63 6.27 -16.11 5.97
CA PRO A 63 5.13 -16.46 6.83
C PRO A 63 5.05 -15.68 8.15
N ASP A 64 6.15 -15.07 8.58
CA ASP A 64 6.31 -14.28 9.79
C ASP A 64 6.04 -12.77 9.60
N ALA A 65 5.75 -12.33 8.37
CA ALA A 65 5.54 -10.92 8.04
C ALA A 65 4.20 -10.32 8.54
N GLY A 66 3.39 -11.13 9.24
CA GLY A 66 2.00 -10.83 9.55
C GLY A 66 1.10 -11.02 8.33
N THR A 67 -0.14 -11.42 8.56
CA THR A 67 -1.15 -11.66 7.54
C THR A 67 -2.37 -10.80 7.80
N VAL A 68 -3.21 -10.64 6.78
CA VAL A 68 -4.54 -10.04 6.96
C VAL A 68 -5.34 -10.74 8.08
N HIS A 69 -5.11 -12.04 8.31
CA HIS A 69 -5.77 -12.80 9.38
C HIS A 69 -5.27 -12.46 10.78
N ASP A 70 -4.13 -11.80 10.91
CA ASP A 70 -3.58 -11.36 12.20
C ASP A 70 -4.13 -9.99 12.62
N ASP A 71 -4.89 -9.31 11.75
CA ASP A 71 -5.53 -8.01 12.04
C ASP A 71 -6.80 -8.13 12.93
N VAL A 72 -6.94 -9.21 13.69
CA VAL A 72 -8.06 -9.43 14.62
C VAL A 72 -7.85 -8.68 15.94
N ALA A 73 -8.89 -7.94 16.36
CA ALA A 73 -8.96 -7.23 17.65
C ALA A 73 -9.19 -8.17 18.83
#